data_AF-A0AB73U9Q1-F1
#
_entry.id   AF-A0AB73U9Q1-F1
#
_cell.length_a   1.000
_cell.length_b   1.000
_cell.length_c   1.000
_cell.angle_alpha   90.00
_cell.angle_beta   90.00
_cell.angle_gamma   90.00
#
_symmetry.space_group_name_H-M   'P 1'
#
loop_
_entity.id
_entity.type
_entity.pdbx_description
1 polymer ?
#
loop_
_entity_poly.entity_id
_entity_poly.type
_entity_poly.pdbx_seq_one_letter_code
_entity_poly.pdbx_strand_id
1 'polypeptide(L)' 'MVESTTEGDPITTYYRVFSRDQRVEVFVDFSADQFGNGRWNHFFCWAAPLNYPGDPRCDSPSDQPDR' A
#
# COMPACT_ATOMS: atom_id res chain seq x y z
N MET A 1 29.33 -5.58 13.87
CA MET A 1 28.03 -6.28 13.91
C MET A 1 27.10 -5.48 13.02
N VAL A 2 26.54 -6.09 11.98
CA VAL A 2 25.51 -5.46 11.14
C VAL A 2 24.23 -6.19 11.49
N GLU A 3 23.34 -5.50 12.19
CA GLU A 3 22.04 -6.01 12.59
C GLU A 3 21.07 -5.78 11.42
N SER A 4 20.32 -6.80 11.03
CA SER A 4 19.20 -6.63 10.12
C SER A 4 18.18 -5.72 10.80
N THR A 5 17.77 -4.62 10.17
CA THR A 5 16.58 -3.89 10.60
C THR A 5 15.42 -4.87 10.54
N THR A 6 14.85 -5.19 11.70
CA THR A 6 13.56 -5.86 11.82
C THR A 6 12.59 -5.22 10.82
N GLU A 7 11.78 -6.05 10.17
CA GLU A 7 10.57 -5.68 9.42
C GLU A 7 10.09 -4.26 9.74
N GLY A 8 10.07 -3.40 8.73
CA GLY A 8 9.93 -1.95 8.89
C GLY A 8 8.74 -1.57 9.75
N ASP A 9 8.84 -0.43 10.43
CA ASP A 9 7.80 0.04 11.33
C ASP A 9 6.42 0.04 10.67
N PRO A 10 5.35 -0.25 11.43
CA PRO A 10 4.04 -0.48 10.84
C PRO A 10 3.49 0.78 10.17
N ILE A 11 3.27 0.69 8.86
CA ILE A 11 2.53 1.68 8.07
C ILE A 11 1.10 1.16 7.87
N THR A 12 0.10 1.87 8.40
CA THR A 12 -1.31 1.47 8.28
C THR A 12 -1.96 2.15 7.10
N THR A 13 -2.61 1.39 6.22
CA THR A 13 -3.35 1.95 5.07
C THR A 13 -4.85 1.67 5.19
N TYR A 14 -5.66 2.74 5.10
CA TYR A 14 -7.11 2.67 5.05
C TYR A 14 -7.60 3.00 3.64
N TYR A 15 -8.58 2.27 3.13
CA TYR A 15 -9.18 2.54 1.83
C TYR A 15 -10.71 2.53 1.91
N ARG A 16 -11.34 3.44 1.17
CA ARG A 16 -12.79 3.43 0.91
C ARG A 16 -13.08 3.49 -0.59
N VAL A 17 -13.94 2.59 -1.06
CA VAL A 17 -14.32 2.49 -2.49
C VAL A 17 -15.72 3.06 -2.68
N PHE A 18 -15.85 4.05 -3.57
CA PHE A 18 -17.13 4.62 -3.97
C PHE A 18 -17.67 3.88 -5.20
N SER A 19 -18.64 2.98 -5.00
CA SER A 19 -19.11 2.02 -6.01
C SER A 19 -19.64 2.64 -7.31
N ARG A 20 -20.19 3.85 -7.27
CA ARG A 20 -20.73 4.53 -8.47
C ARG A 20 -19.66 5.13 -9.36
N ASP A 21 -18.58 5.62 -8.75
CA ASP A 21 -17.54 6.35 -9.47
C ASP A 21 -16.25 5.54 -9.60
N GLN A 22 -16.19 4.32 -9.04
CA GLN A 22 -14.96 3.52 -8.97
C GLN A 22 -13.77 4.32 -8.43
N ARG A 23 -14.03 5.32 -7.59
CA ARG A 23 -13.00 6.12 -6.93
C ARG A 23 -12.64 5.44 -5.63
N VAL A 24 -11.34 5.26 -5.41
CA VAL A 24 -10.78 4.79 -4.15
C VAL A 24 -10.14 5.99 -3.48
N GLU A 25 -10.47 6.17 -2.22
CA GLU A 25 -9.79 7.12 -1.36
C GLU A 25 -8.93 6.36 -0.37
N VAL A 26 -7.67 6.77 -0.29
CA VAL A 26 -6.61 6.07 0.42
C VAL A 26 -6.01 7.01 1.46
N PHE A 27 -5.97 6.54 2.71
CA PHE A 27 -5.27 7.20 3.81
C PHE A 27 -4.12 6.32 4.25
N VAL A 28 -2.93 6.89 4.35
CA VAL A 28 -1.74 6.18 4.83
C VAL A 28 -1.25 6.85 6.09
N ASP A 29 -1.26 6.11 7.19
CA ASP A 29 -0.83 6.53 8.50
C ASP A 29 0.61 6.05 8.75
N PHE A 30 1.54 7.00 8.79
CA PHE A 30 2.95 6.79 9.12
C PHE A 30 3.23 7.13 10.60
N SER A 31 2.22 7.28 11.46
CA SER A 31 2.42 7.74 12.85
C SER A 31 3.23 6.76 13.71
N ALA A 32 3.20 5.47 13.38
CA ALA A 32 4.00 4.45 14.03
C ALA A 32 5.33 4.19 13.32
N ASP A 33 5.60 4.86 12.19
CA ASP A 33 6.84 4.74 11.43
C ASP A 33 7.96 5.56 12.07
N GLN A 34 8.97 4.88 12.65
CA GLN A 34 10.07 5.52 13.39
C GLN A 34 11.09 6.17 12.44
N PHE A 35 11.12 5.77 11.17
CA PHE A 35 11.97 6.33 10.12
C PHE A 35 11.23 7.32 9.23
N GLY A 36 9.90 7.31 9.27
CA GLY A 36 9.02 8.18 8.51
C GLY A 36 8.91 9.60 9.04
N ASN A 37 8.04 10.38 8.40
CA ASN A 37 7.77 11.77 8.80
C ASN A 37 6.64 11.88 9.86
N GLY A 38 6.08 10.76 10.31
CA GLY A 38 4.98 10.71 11.28
C GLY A 38 3.65 11.30 10.77
N ARG A 39 3.52 11.57 9.46
CA ARG A 39 2.36 12.26 8.88
C ARG A 39 1.33 11.28 8.35
N TRP A 40 0.14 11.82 8.13
CA TRP A 40 -0.88 11.17 7.33
C TRP A 40 -0.79 11.66 5.91
N ASN A 41 -0.82 10.73 4.97
CA ASN A 41 -1.00 11.03 3.56
C ASN A 41 -2.41 10.65 3.11
N HIS A 42 -2.95 11.41 2.17
CA HIS A 42 -4.30 11.22 1.65
C HIS A 42 -4.29 11.36 0.13
N PHE A 43 -4.79 10.34 -0.57
CA PHE A 43 -4.78 10.27 -2.03
C PHE A 43 -6.11 9.77 -2.58
N PHE A 44 -6.40 10.15 -3.82
CA PHE A 44 -7.50 9.61 -4.61
C PHE A 44 -6.93 8.81 -5.78
N CYS A 45 -7.39 7.57 -5.93
CA CYS A 45 -7.03 6.66 -7.01
C CYS A 45 -8.31 6.17 -7.72
N TRP A 46 -8.17 5.70 -8.96
CA TRP A 46 -9.22 4.92 -9.60
C TRP A 46 -9.08 3.45 -9.19
N ALA A 47 -10.18 2.78 -8.94
CA ALA A 47 -10.19 1.34 -8.69
C ALA A 47 -9.73 0.63 -9.96
N ALA A 48 -8.79 -0.30 -9.83
CA ALA A 48 -8.46 -1.19 -10.93
C ALA A 48 -9.72 -2.00 -11.30
N PRO A 49 -10.00 -2.21 -12.59
CA PRO A 49 -11.09 -3.11 -12.99
C PRO A 49 -10.84 -4.50 -12.42
N LEU A 50 -11.89 -5.23 -12.04
CA LEU A 50 -11.77 -6.60 -11.52
C LEU A 50 -11.06 -7.56 -12.49
N ASN A 51 -11.06 -7.21 -13.79
CA ASN A 51 -10.36 -7.93 -14.85
C ASN A 51 -9.03 -7.26 -15.23
N TYR A 52 -8.40 -6.49 -14.34
CA TYR A 52 -7.09 -5.89 -14.60
C TYR A 52 -6.09 -7.02 -14.86
N PRO A 53 -5.59 -7.18 -16.10
CA PRO A 53 -4.46 -8.06 -16.32
C PRO A 53 -3.31 -7.37 -15.59
N GLY A 54 -2.82 -7.97 -14.50
CA GLY A 54 -1.71 -7.41 -13.72
C GLY A 54 -0.60 -6.90 -14.66
N ASP A 55 0.03 -5.77 -14.31
CA ASP A 55 1.09 -5.21 -15.15
C ASP A 55 2.16 -6.28 -15.38
N PRO A 56 2.43 -6.71 -16.63
CA PRO A 56 3.38 -7.78 -16.92
C PRO A 56 4.83 -7.40 -16.59
N ARG A 57 5.08 -6.13 -16.23
CA ARG A 57 6.39 -5.63 -15.76
C ARG A 57 6.57 -5.77 -14.26
N CYS A 58 5.49 -6.05 -13.53
CA CYS A 58 5.53 -6.31 -12.10
C CYS A 58 5.47 -7.82 -11.88
N ASP A 59 6.25 -8.33 -10.93
CA ASP A 59 6.13 -9.72 -10.51
C ASP A 59 4.72 -9.96 -9.95
N SER A 60 4.15 -11.13 -10.26
CA SER A 60 2.82 -11.47 -9.75
C SER A 60 2.86 -11.44 -8.21
N PRO A 61 1.85 -10.90 -7.53
CA PRO A 61 1.76 -11.00 -6.07
C PRO A 61 1.83 -12.46 -5.58
N SER A 62 1.44 -13.42 -6.41
CA SER A 62 1.55 -14.86 -6.12
C SER A 62 2.96 -15.43 -6.27
N ASP A 63 3.86 -14.71 -6.94
CA ASP A 63 5.26 -15.08 -7.15
C ASP A 63 6.19 -14.37 -6.14
N GLN A 64 5.66 -13.44 -5.33
CA GLN A 64 6.41 -12.86 -4.25
C GLN A 64 6.52 -13.88 -3.10
N PRO A 65 7.75 -14.23 -2.65
CA PRO A 65 7.90 -15.16 -1.55
C PRO A 65 7.30 -14.56 -0.27
N ASP A 66 6.49 -15.35 0.43
CA ASP A 66 6.10 -15.09 1.83
C ASP A 66 7.39 -14.92 2.64
N ARG A 67 7.80 -13.68 2.89
CA ARG A 67 8.91 -13.40 3.80
C ARG A 67 8.58 -12.27 4.74
#